data_AF-A0A1M6QFS4-F1
#
_entry.id   AF-A0A1M6QFS4-F1
#
_cell.length_a   1.000
_cell.length_b   1.000
_cell.length_c   1.000
_cell.angle_alpha   90.00
_cell.angle_beta   90.00
_cell.angle_gamma   90.00
#
_symmetry.space_group_name_H-M   'P 1'
#
loop_
_entity.id
_entity.type
_entity.pdbx_description
1 polymer ?
#
loop_
_entity_poly.entity_id
_entity_poly.type
_entity_poly.pdbx_seq_one_letter_code
_entity_poly.pdbx_strand_id
1 'polypeptide(L)'
;MRNGQIYQDGKPFEVSKDGSVLILDIEDASIGCLCKASELSSFLPGGILNIESEHCWTFESRGFKVFIPCIEIVRSFFTPNKTMANALLTPYGLDDIASFRIYTEQISIDIKSTVPKQVVDSSFAKYLAWLKINQLAFEEWNSVFRELLPKGAINEMMITPLFDDSGEPLNKDNRVKAGFPVSGPSKLQVRAIVNEDRIFVLEILRVGDLSLPFNKVIFNHSSFKAKKNTTGDSKNQIKRNVKRRKRIRDKKDLINISPTSLSKTVILDSTPTVFVFSGELTISTTSDYVPRYVENCRMNTDQ
;
A
#
# COMPACT_ATOMS: atom_id res chain seq x y z
N MET A 1 0.83 -11.73 -7.75
CA MET A 1 -0.52 -11.91 -7.19
C MET A 1 -1.01 -10.54 -6.77
N ARG A 2 -2.12 -10.07 -7.33
CA ARG A 2 -2.76 -8.79 -6.98
C ARG A 2 -3.83 -9.06 -5.91
N ASN A 3 -3.80 -8.33 -4.81
CA ASN A 3 -4.84 -8.44 -3.78
C ASN A 3 -6.17 -7.95 -4.35
N GLY A 4 -7.27 -8.64 -4.05
CA GLY A 4 -8.60 -8.33 -4.58
C GLY A 4 -8.84 -8.75 -6.04
N GLN A 5 -7.86 -9.33 -6.73
CA GLN A 5 -8.08 -9.88 -8.07
C GLN A 5 -8.75 -11.25 -7.96
N ILE A 6 -9.87 -11.43 -8.67
CA ILE A 6 -10.54 -12.72 -8.79
C ILE A 6 -9.69 -13.63 -9.68
N TYR A 7 -9.54 -14.90 -9.30
CA TYR A 7 -8.89 -15.92 -10.12
C TYR A 7 -9.90 -17.02 -10.43
N GLN A 8 -9.89 -17.49 -11.69
CA GLN A 8 -10.61 -18.67 -12.13
C GLN A 8 -9.58 -19.64 -12.74
N ASP A 9 -9.56 -20.88 -12.26
CA ASP A 9 -8.63 -21.92 -12.71
C ASP A 9 -7.14 -21.51 -12.65
N GLY A 10 -6.77 -20.81 -11.57
CA GLY A 10 -5.40 -20.34 -11.33
C GLY A 10 -4.95 -19.19 -12.26
N LYS A 11 -5.84 -18.68 -13.11
CA LYS A 11 -5.62 -17.50 -13.96
C LYS A 11 -6.41 -16.32 -13.42
N PRO A 12 -5.87 -15.10 -13.51
CA PRO A 12 -6.65 -13.92 -13.16
C PRO A 12 -7.87 -13.82 -14.07
N PHE A 13 -9.03 -13.60 -13.45
CA PHE A 13 -10.30 -13.42 -14.15
C PHE A 13 -10.23 -12.13 -14.98
N GLU A 14 -10.41 -12.25 -16.30
CA GLU A 14 -10.10 -11.19 -17.27
C GLU A 14 -11.08 -10.00 -17.24
N VAL A 15 -12.19 -10.10 -16.49
CA VAL A 15 -13.19 -9.02 -16.35
C VAL A 15 -12.59 -7.73 -15.79
N SER A 16 -11.41 -7.79 -15.15
CA SER A 16 -10.63 -6.60 -14.80
C SER A 16 -10.23 -5.71 -15.99
N LYS A 17 -10.37 -6.19 -17.23
CA LYS A 17 -10.21 -5.38 -18.45
C LYS A 17 -11.52 -4.89 -19.06
N ASP A 18 -12.66 -5.39 -18.63
CA ASP A 18 -13.97 -4.95 -19.11
C ASP A 18 -14.35 -3.61 -18.46
N GLY A 19 -15.22 -2.84 -19.14
CA GLY A 19 -15.70 -1.55 -18.66
C GLY A 19 -15.02 -0.33 -19.29
N SER A 20 -15.60 0.84 -19.03
CA SER A 20 -15.17 2.14 -19.55
C SER A 20 -14.31 2.88 -18.52
N VAL A 21 -13.32 3.64 -18.99
CA VAL A 21 -12.55 4.53 -18.11
C VAL A 21 -13.29 5.85 -17.94
N LEU A 22 -13.58 6.20 -16.70
CA LEU A 22 -14.35 7.40 -16.32
C LEU A 22 -13.55 8.23 -15.31
N ILE A 23 -13.92 9.51 -15.21
CA ILE A 23 -13.48 10.39 -14.12
C ILE A 23 -14.70 10.68 -13.25
N LEU A 24 -14.60 10.35 -11.97
CA LEU A 24 -15.61 10.65 -10.96
C LEU A 24 -15.10 11.77 -10.08
N ASP A 25 -15.91 12.81 -9.90
CA ASP A 25 -15.67 13.84 -8.91
C ASP A 25 -16.38 13.46 -7.62
N ILE A 26 -15.64 13.54 -6.51
CA ILE A 26 -16.13 13.34 -5.16
C ILE A 26 -15.94 14.67 -4.45
N GLU A 27 -17.04 15.35 -4.12
CA GLU A 27 -16.98 16.65 -3.44
C GLU A 27 -16.59 16.49 -1.98
N ASP A 28 -17.15 15.47 -1.32
CA ASP A 28 -16.84 15.11 0.06
C ASP A 28 -17.11 13.61 0.26
N ALA A 29 -16.21 12.90 0.94
CA ALA A 29 -16.40 11.50 1.29
C ALA A 29 -17.55 11.27 2.30
N SER A 30 -17.93 12.31 3.06
CA SER A 30 -19.03 12.21 4.02
C SER A 30 -20.40 11.95 3.37
N ILE A 31 -20.54 12.19 2.06
CA ILE A 31 -21.79 11.99 1.32
C ILE A 31 -22.09 10.51 1.04
N GLY A 32 -21.10 9.64 1.18
CA GLY A 32 -21.25 8.22 0.88
C GLY A 32 -21.58 7.39 2.11
N CYS A 33 -22.10 6.18 1.88
CA CYS A 33 -22.41 5.22 2.93
C CYS A 33 -22.04 3.79 2.51
N LEU A 34 -21.96 2.90 3.50
CA LEU A 34 -21.76 1.48 3.24
C LEU A 34 -23.09 0.81 2.89
N CYS A 35 -23.09 0.04 1.81
CA CYS A 35 -24.22 -0.76 1.37
C CYS A 35 -23.77 -2.20 1.05
N LYS A 36 -24.72 -3.12 0.93
CA LYS A 36 -24.43 -4.47 0.43
C LYS A 36 -24.47 -4.46 -1.09
N ALA A 37 -23.56 -5.21 -1.71
CA ALA A 37 -23.55 -5.36 -3.15
C ALA A 37 -24.77 -6.15 -3.68
N SER A 38 -25.57 -6.79 -2.83
CA SER A 38 -26.89 -7.34 -3.21
C SER A 38 -27.83 -6.29 -3.82
N GLU A 39 -27.64 -5.00 -3.52
CA GLU A 39 -28.35 -3.88 -4.17
C GLU A 39 -28.04 -3.77 -5.68
N LEU A 40 -26.99 -4.45 -6.15
CA LEU A 40 -26.53 -4.50 -7.53
C LEU A 40 -26.99 -5.77 -8.27
N SER A 41 -27.78 -6.64 -7.65
CA SER A 41 -28.19 -7.94 -8.22
C SER A 41 -28.90 -7.82 -9.58
N SER A 42 -29.62 -6.72 -9.83
CA SER A 42 -30.23 -6.44 -11.15
C SER A 42 -29.27 -5.80 -12.16
N PHE A 43 -28.12 -5.31 -11.70
CA PHE A 43 -27.17 -4.51 -12.46
C PHE A 43 -25.98 -5.33 -12.97
N LEU A 44 -25.51 -6.31 -12.19
CA LEU A 44 -24.36 -7.13 -12.56
C LEU A 44 -24.82 -8.30 -13.44
N PRO A 45 -24.24 -8.49 -14.64
CA PRO A 45 -24.56 -9.66 -15.46
C PRO A 45 -24.28 -10.95 -14.68
N GLY A 46 -25.27 -11.83 -14.63
CA GLY A 46 -25.25 -13.06 -13.85
C GLY A 46 -24.01 -13.90 -14.15
N GLY A 47 -23.05 -13.91 -13.22
CA GLY A 47 -21.77 -14.57 -13.43
C GLY A 47 -20.64 -14.10 -12.52
N ILE A 48 -20.73 -12.90 -11.91
CA ILE A 48 -19.77 -12.49 -10.88
C ILE A 48 -20.14 -13.15 -9.54
N LEU A 49 -19.81 -14.44 -9.42
CA LEU A 49 -20.07 -15.29 -8.26
C LEU A 49 -19.71 -14.59 -6.94
N ASN A 50 -20.64 -14.63 -5.98
CA ASN A 50 -20.50 -14.25 -4.57
C ASN A 50 -20.31 -12.77 -4.20
N ILE A 51 -20.36 -11.83 -5.15
CA ILE A 51 -20.31 -10.38 -4.80
C ILE A 51 -21.49 -9.96 -3.94
N GLU A 52 -22.68 -10.57 -4.04
CA GLU A 52 -23.89 -10.12 -3.32
C GLU A 52 -23.72 -10.01 -1.80
N SER A 53 -22.81 -10.80 -1.23
CA SER A 53 -22.47 -10.77 0.20
C SER A 53 -21.41 -9.74 0.59
N GLU A 54 -20.73 -9.14 -0.39
CA GLU A 54 -19.68 -8.16 -0.20
C GLU A 54 -20.25 -6.76 0.07
N HIS A 55 -19.43 -5.92 0.69
CA HIS A 55 -19.78 -4.52 0.94
C HIS A 55 -19.26 -3.61 -0.16
N CYS A 56 -20.03 -2.58 -0.45
CA CYS A 56 -19.64 -1.46 -1.29
C CYS A 56 -19.77 -0.17 -0.49
N TRP A 57 -18.93 0.80 -0.82
CA TRP A 57 -19.18 2.20 -0.50
C TRP A 57 -19.93 2.83 -1.67
N THR A 58 -21.03 3.52 -1.40
CA THR A 58 -21.89 4.13 -2.42
C THR A 58 -22.07 5.61 -2.17
N PHE A 59 -22.17 6.38 -3.25
CA PHE A 59 -22.40 7.83 -3.24
C PHE A 59 -23.08 8.25 -4.54
N GLU A 60 -23.65 9.46 -4.55
CA GLU A 60 -24.20 10.05 -5.77
C GLU A 60 -23.20 11.00 -6.42
N SER A 61 -23.05 10.91 -7.74
CA SER A 61 -22.22 11.84 -8.53
C SER A 61 -22.89 12.13 -9.85
N ARG A 62 -23.20 13.42 -10.09
CA ARG A 62 -23.81 13.92 -11.33
C ARG A 62 -25.07 13.13 -11.77
N GLY A 63 -25.91 12.74 -10.81
CA GLY A 63 -27.13 11.97 -11.05
C GLY A 63 -26.94 10.46 -11.20
N PHE A 64 -25.71 9.95 -11.06
CA PHE A 64 -25.43 8.52 -11.02
C PHE A 64 -25.22 8.04 -9.58
N LYS A 65 -25.83 6.90 -9.23
CA LYS A 65 -25.48 6.17 -8.01
C LYS A 65 -24.24 5.32 -8.28
N VAL A 66 -23.13 5.67 -7.65
CA VAL A 66 -21.84 4.98 -7.80
C VAL A 66 -21.68 3.95 -6.70
N PHE A 67 -21.08 2.82 -7.04
CA PHE A 67 -20.76 1.73 -6.11
C PHE A 67 -19.29 1.35 -6.28
N ILE A 68 -18.53 1.44 -5.18
CA ILE A 68 -17.13 1.03 -5.11
C ILE A 68 -17.01 -0.14 -4.14
N PRO A 69 -16.57 -1.33 -4.59
CA PRO A 69 -16.33 -2.45 -3.69
C PRO A 69 -15.33 -2.08 -2.57
N CYS A 70 -15.63 -2.43 -1.31
CA CYS A 70 -14.74 -2.14 -0.18
C CYS A 70 -13.35 -2.78 -0.37
N ILE A 71 -13.29 -3.97 -0.96
CA ILE A 71 -12.02 -4.63 -1.29
C ILE A 71 -11.21 -3.82 -2.31
N GLU A 72 -11.86 -3.12 -3.22
CA GLU A 72 -11.21 -2.27 -4.21
C GLU A 72 -10.67 -0.99 -3.56
N ILE A 73 -11.40 -0.41 -2.61
CA ILE A 73 -10.91 0.70 -1.76
C ILE A 73 -9.65 0.26 -1.01
N VAL A 74 -9.72 -0.86 -0.28
CA VAL A 74 -8.56 -1.39 0.45
C VAL A 74 -7.40 -1.63 -0.50
N ARG A 75 -7.66 -2.24 -1.66
CA ARG A 75 -6.64 -2.53 -2.64
C ARG A 75 -5.93 -1.26 -3.12
N SER A 76 -6.71 -0.29 -3.61
CA SER A 76 -6.22 0.90 -4.27
C SER A 76 -5.58 1.88 -3.29
N PHE A 77 -6.14 2.01 -2.09
CA PHE A 77 -5.69 2.99 -1.10
C PHE A 77 -4.63 2.46 -0.16
N PHE A 78 -4.70 1.20 0.26
CA PHE A 78 -3.89 0.69 1.37
C PHE A 78 -2.89 -0.39 0.95
N THR A 79 -3.03 -0.98 -0.23
CA THR A 79 -2.12 -2.04 -0.68
C THR A 79 -1.39 -1.73 -1.99
N PRO A 80 -0.75 -0.55 -2.15
CA PRO A 80 -0.02 -0.20 -3.37
C PRO A 80 1.15 -1.16 -3.67
N ASN A 81 1.61 -1.91 -2.67
CA ASN A 81 2.62 -2.94 -2.80
C ASN A 81 2.48 -4.01 -1.69
N LYS A 82 3.23 -5.11 -1.83
CA LYS A 82 3.23 -6.23 -0.86
C LYS A 82 3.61 -5.81 0.56
N THR A 83 4.51 -4.83 0.71
CA THR A 83 4.94 -4.36 2.02
C THR A 83 3.78 -3.69 2.77
N MET A 84 3.04 -2.81 2.11
CA MET A 84 1.85 -2.19 2.69
C MET A 84 0.73 -3.20 2.93
N ALA A 85 0.52 -4.15 2.01
CA ALA A 85 -0.47 -5.22 2.20
C ALA A 85 -0.21 -6.04 3.46
N ASN A 86 1.06 -6.40 3.72
CA ASN A 86 1.42 -7.14 4.92
C ASN A 86 1.25 -6.29 6.18
N ALA A 87 1.63 -5.02 6.13
CA ALA A 87 1.48 -4.08 7.25
C ALA A 87 -0.01 -3.84 7.59
N LEU A 88 -0.89 -3.83 6.60
CA LEU A 88 -2.33 -3.67 6.85
C LEU A 88 -2.92 -4.81 7.69
N LEU A 89 -2.26 -5.98 7.72
CA LEU A 89 -2.69 -7.15 8.48
C LEU A 89 -2.02 -7.24 9.86
N THR A 90 -1.34 -6.19 10.33
CA THR A 90 -0.72 -6.16 11.65
C THR A 90 -1.24 -4.98 12.48
N PRO A 91 -1.35 -5.15 13.82
CA PRO A 91 -1.60 -4.02 14.70
C PRO A 91 -0.44 -3.02 14.56
N TYR A 92 -0.75 -1.74 14.42
CA TYR A 92 0.25 -0.67 14.23
C TYR A 92 1.14 -0.83 12.99
N GLY A 93 0.70 -1.54 11.95
CA GLY A 93 1.56 -1.87 10.82
C GLY A 93 2.20 -0.67 10.11
N LEU A 94 1.59 0.53 10.14
CA LEU A 94 2.24 1.72 9.58
C LEU A 94 3.52 2.10 10.36
N ASP A 95 3.52 1.92 11.68
CA ASP A 95 4.67 2.17 12.52
C ASP A 95 5.77 1.10 12.29
N ASP A 96 5.41 -0.11 11.83
CA ASP A 96 6.37 -1.15 11.39
C ASP A 96 7.04 -0.84 10.05
N ILE A 97 6.47 0.06 9.27
CA ILE A 97 7.01 0.53 7.98
C ILE A 97 7.90 1.75 8.17
N ALA A 98 7.49 2.73 8.97
CA ALA A 98 8.22 3.98 9.12
C ALA A 98 7.98 4.67 10.46
N SER A 99 8.90 5.55 10.85
CA SER A 99 8.71 6.50 11.94
C SER A 99 8.54 7.91 11.37
N PHE A 100 7.67 8.70 11.99
CA PHE A 100 7.26 10.01 11.48
C PHE A 100 7.60 11.10 12.50
N ARG A 101 8.15 12.21 12.02
CA ARG A 101 8.29 13.46 12.79
C ARG A 101 7.63 14.58 12.01
N ILE A 102 6.59 15.15 12.60
CA ILE A 102 5.75 16.17 11.98
C ILE A 102 6.17 17.54 12.51
N TYR A 103 6.41 18.46 11.60
CA TYR A 103 6.71 19.86 11.86
C TYR A 103 5.69 20.74 11.13
N THR A 104 5.66 22.04 11.43
CA THR A 104 4.69 22.98 10.83
C THR A 104 4.70 22.97 9.30
N GLU A 105 5.87 22.98 8.67
CA GLU A 105 6.01 23.08 7.21
C GLU A 105 6.60 21.83 6.55
N GLN A 106 6.93 20.79 7.33
CA GLN A 106 7.59 19.60 6.80
C GLN A 106 7.26 18.35 7.59
N ILE A 107 7.38 17.20 6.93
CA ILE A 107 7.38 15.89 7.58
C ILE A 107 8.72 15.19 7.31
N SER A 108 9.29 14.57 8.35
CA SER A 108 10.44 13.68 8.23
C SER A 108 10.00 12.24 8.44
N ILE A 109 10.37 11.37 7.51
CA ILE A 109 9.97 9.96 7.46
C ILE A 109 11.23 9.09 7.49
N ASP A 110 11.41 8.35 8.58
CA ASP A 110 12.47 7.36 8.72
C ASP A 110 11.89 5.99 8.33
N ILE A 111 12.12 5.57 7.09
CA ILE A 111 11.61 4.30 6.56
C ILE A 111 12.48 3.16 7.08
N LYS A 112 11.87 2.16 7.72
CA LYS A 112 12.55 1.04 8.37
C LYS A 112 13.16 0.08 7.33
N SER A 113 14.20 -0.65 7.75
CA SER A 113 14.91 -1.62 6.89
C SER A 113 14.09 -2.85 6.48
N THR A 114 12.91 -3.04 7.09
CA THR A 114 11.92 -4.04 6.69
C THR A 114 11.31 -3.73 5.32
N VAL A 115 11.35 -2.47 4.89
CA VAL A 115 10.88 -2.03 3.58
C VAL A 115 11.95 -2.28 2.53
N PRO A 116 11.66 -3.01 1.44
CA PRO A 116 12.63 -3.21 0.37
C PRO A 116 12.99 -1.89 -0.30
N LYS A 117 14.30 -1.65 -0.48
CA LYS A 117 14.83 -0.41 -1.11
C LYS A 117 14.16 -0.08 -2.44
N GLN A 118 13.77 -1.09 -3.23
CA GLN A 118 13.14 -0.91 -4.54
C GLN A 118 11.79 -0.19 -4.49
N VAL A 119 11.10 -0.25 -3.34
CA VAL A 119 9.82 0.42 -3.09
C VAL A 119 10.04 1.84 -2.58
N VAL A 120 11.21 2.14 -2.02
CA VAL A 120 11.50 3.42 -1.38
C VAL A 120 11.88 4.47 -2.40
N ASP A 121 10.87 5.19 -2.88
CA ASP A 121 11.01 6.35 -3.75
C ASP A 121 10.21 7.57 -3.24
N SER A 122 10.26 8.65 -4.02
CA SER A 122 9.55 9.89 -3.70
C SER A 122 8.02 9.74 -3.68
N SER A 123 7.46 8.87 -4.53
CA SER A 123 6.02 8.61 -4.60
C SER A 123 5.55 7.84 -3.36
N PHE A 124 6.33 6.85 -2.94
CA PHE A 124 6.08 6.10 -1.72
C PHE A 124 6.20 6.98 -0.47
N ALA A 125 7.21 7.86 -0.40
CA ALA A 125 7.33 8.82 0.70
C ALA A 125 6.14 9.78 0.78
N LYS A 126 5.66 10.31 -0.36
CA LYS A 126 4.44 11.12 -0.44
C LYS A 126 3.20 10.37 0.04
N TYR A 127 3.05 9.12 -0.41
CA TYR A 127 1.96 8.25 0.01
C TYR A 127 1.96 8.00 1.52
N LEU A 128 3.11 7.66 2.12
CA LEU A 128 3.24 7.49 3.57
C LEU A 128 2.93 8.78 4.33
N ALA A 129 3.39 9.92 3.82
CA ALA A 129 3.10 11.22 4.38
C ALA A 129 1.59 11.49 4.42
N TRP A 130 0.91 11.24 3.30
CA TRP A 130 -0.54 11.39 3.18
C TRP A 130 -1.29 10.46 4.13
N LEU A 131 -0.95 9.17 4.12
CA LEU A 131 -1.61 8.17 4.94
C LEU A 131 -1.51 8.48 6.43
N LYS A 132 -0.37 9.03 6.89
CA LYS A 132 -0.17 9.36 8.30
C LYS A 132 -0.92 10.63 8.73
N ILE A 133 -1.12 11.57 7.82
CA ILE A 133 -1.58 12.94 8.12
C ILE A 133 -3.07 13.10 7.85
N ASN A 134 -3.59 12.41 6.84
CA ASN A 134 -5.00 12.40 6.57
C ASN A 134 -5.69 11.53 7.62
N GLN A 135 -6.41 12.18 8.55
CA GLN A 135 -7.06 11.51 9.67
C GLN A 135 -8.01 10.41 9.20
N LEU A 136 -8.83 10.70 8.19
CA LEU A 136 -9.78 9.73 7.63
C LEU A 136 -9.05 8.52 7.03
N ALA A 137 -7.99 8.75 6.25
CA ALA A 137 -7.19 7.67 5.68
C ALA A 137 -6.52 6.81 6.76
N PHE A 138 -6.00 7.44 7.81
CA PHE A 138 -5.35 6.75 8.92
C PHE A 138 -6.34 5.94 9.76
N GLU A 139 -7.53 6.49 10.01
CA GLU A 139 -8.61 5.78 10.72
C GLU A 139 -9.11 4.57 9.93
N GLU A 140 -9.33 4.73 8.62
CA GLU A 140 -9.74 3.66 7.72
C GLU A 140 -8.65 2.59 7.55
N TRP A 141 -7.37 2.98 7.49
CA TRP A 141 -6.26 2.03 7.52
C TRP A 141 -6.33 1.11 8.74
N ASN A 142 -6.57 1.69 9.92
CA ASN A 142 -6.65 0.94 11.16
C ASN A 142 -7.99 0.17 11.29
N SER A 143 -9.07 0.65 10.68
CA SER A 143 -10.39 -0.01 10.71
C SER A 143 -10.35 -1.36 10.01
N VAL A 144 -9.66 -1.46 8.87
CA VAL A 144 -9.56 -2.70 8.08
C VAL A 144 -9.05 -3.86 8.93
N PHE A 145 -7.96 -3.66 9.70
CA PHE A 145 -7.45 -4.71 10.57
C PHE A 145 -8.43 -5.05 11.70
N ARG A 146 -9.03 -4.04 12.35
CA ARG A 146 -9.99 -4.25 13.46
C ARG A 146 -11.21 -5.04 13.02
N GLU A 147 -11.69 -4.83 11.80
CA GLU A 147 -12.85 -5.56 11.27
C GLU A 147 -12.57 -7.04 10.99
N LEU A 148 -11.30 -7.40 10.76
CA LEU A 148 -10.91 -8.80 10.62
C LEU A 148 -10.90 -9.55 11.97
N LEU A 149 -10.87 -8.83 13.09
CA LEU A 149 -10.86 -9.44 14.41
C LEU A 149 -12.29 -9.89 14.83
N PRO A 150 -12.42 -11.00 15.58
CA PRO A 150 -13.69 -11.40 16.15
C PRO A 150 -14.28 -10.32 17.08
N LYS A 151 -15.60 -10.12 17.01
CA LYS A 151 -16.31 -9.18 17.89
C LYS A 151 -16.09 -9.56 19.37
N GLY A 152 -15.65 -8.59 20.17
CA GLY A 152 -15.34 -8.81 21.59
C GLY A 152 -13.90 -9.19 21.89
N ALA A 153 -12.99 -9.14 20.91
CA ALA A 153 -11.55 -9.15 21.16
C ALA A 153 -11.15 -7.88 21.95
N ILE A 154 -11.19 -7.99 23.28
CA ILE A 154 -10.93 -6.91 24.25
C ILE A 154 -9.44 -6.53 24.40
N ASN A 155 -8.56 -7.22 23.68
CA ASN A 155 -7.12 -6.95 23.68
C ASN A 155 -6.59 -6.90 22.26
N GLU A 156 -6.54 -5.70 21.68
CA GLU A 156 -5.79 -5.43 20.43
C GLU A 156 -4.31 -5.81 20.55
N MET A 157 -3.81 -6.00 21.78
CA MET A 157 -2.44 -6.42 22.11
C MET A 157 -2.19 -7.93 22.08
N MET A 158 -3.23 -8.78 22.08
CA MET A 158 -3.04 -10.22 21.86
C MET A 158 -3.28 -10.52 20.39
N ILE A 159 -2.29 -11.14 19.75
CA ILE A 159 -2.36 -11.67 18.38
C ILE A 159 -3.42 -12.77 18.37
N THR A 160 -4.69 -12.39 18.27
CA THR A 160 -5.75 -13.35 17.96
C THR A 160 -5.50 -13.76 16.52
N PRO A 161 -5.22 -15.05 16.26
CA PRO A 161 -4.97 -15.49 14.89
C PRO A 161 -6.21 -15.17 14.05
N LEU A 162 -6.02 -14.73 12.81
CA LEU A 162 -7.16 -14.42 11.92
C LEU A 162 -7.94 -15.67 11.52
N PHE A 163 -7.29 -16.83 11.64
CA PHE A 163 -7.79 -18.13 11.24
C PHE A 163 -7.68 -19.11 12.41
N ASP A 164 -8.59 -20.07 12.48
CA ASP A 164 -8.47 -21.21 13.37
C ASP A 164 -7.47 -22.26 12.84
N ASP A 165 -7.27 -23.34 13.61
CA ASP A 165 -6.36 -24.42 13.24
C ASP A 165 -6.77 -25.17 11.96
N SER A 166 -8.01 -25.00 11.50
CA SER A 166 -8.51 -25.54 10.23
C SER A 166 -8.28 -24.61 9.03
N GLY A 167 -7.77 -23.40 9.28
CA GLY A 167 -7.56 -22.37 8.28
C GLY A 167 -8.82 -21.57 7.95
N GLU A 168 -9.91 -21.78 8.69
CA GLU A 168 -11.15 -21.01 8.55
C GLU A 168 -11.05 -19.71 9.34
N PRO A 169 -11.59 -18.59 8.83
CA PRO A 169 -11.50 -17.33 9.53
C PRO A 169 -12.31 -17.32 10.82
N LEU A 170 -11.73 -16.76 11.89
CA LEU A 170 -12.40 -16.69 13.20
C LEU A 170 -13.58 -15.73 13.20
N ASN A 171 -13.54 -14.66 12.39
CA ASN A 171 -14.72 -13.83 12.16
C ASN A 171 -15.55 -14.44 11.02
N LYS A 172 -16.76 -14.92 11.34
CA LYS A 172 -17.68 -15.51 10.36
C LYS A 172 -18.28 -14.47 9.41
N ASP A 173 -18.32 -13.20 9.80
CA ASP A 173 -18.70 -12.05 8.95
C ASP A 173 -17.44 -11.43 8.35
N ASN A 174 -16.62 -12.28 7.70
CA ASN A 174 -15.25 -11.98 7.27
C ASN A 174 -15.16 -11.06 6.04
N ARG A 175 -16.15 -10.19 5.87
CA ARG A 175 -16.32 -9.33 4.70
C ARG A 175 -15.73 -7.97 5.02
N VAL A 176 -14.80 -7.55 4.18
CA VAL A 176 -14.10 -6.27 4.33
C VAL A 176 -15.09 -5.12 4.20
N LYS A 177 -15.10 -4.21 5.17
CA LYS A 177 -15.72 -2.89 5.03
C LYS A 177 -14.63 -1.84 5.09
N ALA A 178 -14.79 -0.81 4.27
CA ALA A 178 -13.89 0.32 4.22
C ALA A 178 -14.69 1.54 3.74
N GLY A 179 -14.59 2.63 4.48
CA GLY A 179 -15.04 3.94 4.01
C GLY A 179 -14.11 4.49 2.93
N PHE A 180 -14.56 5.52 2.22
CA PHE A 180 -13.69 6.20 1.26
C PHE A 180 -12.64 7.05 1.99
N PRO A 181 -11.34 6.77 1.86
CA PRO A 181 -10.32 7.25 2.79
C PRO A 181 -9.72 8.60 2.36
N VAL A 182 -10.51 9.48 1.77
CA VAL A 182 -10.04 10.80 1.29
C VAL A 182 -10.93 11.87 1.87
N SER A 183 -10.36 12.82 2.60
CA SER A 183 -11.11 13.98 3.10
C SER A 183 -11.19 15.08 2.03
N GLY A 184 -12.37 15.66 1.84
CA GLY A 184 -12.58 16.79 0.93
C GLY A 184 -12.63 16.41 -0.56
N PRO A 185 -12.59 17.42 -1.45
CA PRO A 185 -12.74 17.21 -2.88
C PRO A 185 -11.63 16.35 -3.46
N SER A 186 -12.00 15.35 -4.27
CA SER A 186 -11.05 14.47 -4.95
C SER A 186 -11.57 13.99 -6.29
N LYS A 187 -10.64 13.52 -7.13
CA LYS A 187 -10.95 12.94 -8.45
C LYS A 187 -10.50 11.52 -8.53
N LEU A 188 -11.40 10.63 -8.91
CA LEU A 188 -11.07 9.24 -9.20
C LEU A 188 -11.07 9.00 -10.70
N GLN A 189 -9.96 8.48 -11.23
CA GLN A 189 -9.98 7.81 -12.52
C GLN A 189 -10.24 6.33 -12.27
N VAL A 190 -11.35 5.83 -12.81
CA VAL A 190 -11.81 4.46 -12.57
C VAL A 190 -12.07 3.74 -13.88
N ARG A 191 -11.96 2.42 -13.85
CA ARG A 191 -12.59 1.52 -14.81
C ARG A 191 -13.91 1.06 -14.20
N ALA A 192 -15.01 1.20 -14.93
CA ALA A 192 -16.34 0.94 -14.41
C ALA A 192 -17.30 0.40 -15.48
N ILE A 193 -18.34 -0.29 -15.02
CA ILE A 193 -19.53 -0.60 -15.80
C ILE A 193 -20.54 0.50 -15.52
N VAL A 194 -21.17 1.02 -16.58
CA VAL A 194 -22.25 2.01 -16.50
C VAL A 194 -23.51 1.35 -17.03
N ASN A 195 -24.60 1.44 -16.28
CA ASN A 195 -25.92 1.01 -16.73
C ASN A 195 -26.97 1.97 -16.17
N GLU A 196 -27.78 2.54 -17.06
CA GLU A 196 -28.81 3.52 -16.71
C GLU A 196 -28.28 4.65 -15.80
N ASP A 197 -28.71 4.68 -14.54
CA ASP A 197 -28.39 5.66 -13.51
C ASP A 197 -27.33 5.15 -12.52
N ARG A 198 -26.64 4.04 -12.82
CA ARG A 198 -25.70 3.39 -11.90
C ARG A 198 -24.31 3.20 -12.51
N ILE A 199 -23.31 3.32 -11.65
CA ILE A 199 -21.90 3.08 -11.97
C ILE A 199 -21.34 2.07 -10.98
N PHE A 200 -20.81 0.97 -11.48
CA PHE A 200 -20.08 0.00 -10.66
C PHE A 200 -18.60 0.05 -10.97
N VAL A 201 -17.79 0.43 -9.98
CA VAL A 201 -16.35 0.54 -10.12
C VAL A 201 -15.71 -0.84 -10.05
N LEU A 202 -14.99 -1.19 -11.12
CA LEU A 202 -14.20 -2.41 -11.21
C LEU A 202 -12.76 -2.17 -10.72
N GLU A 203 -12.22 -0.99 -10.97
CA GLU A 203 -10.83 -0.66 -10.65
C GLU A 203 -10.62 0.85 -10.49
N ILE A 204 -9.96 1.27 -9.42
CA ILE A 204 -9.45 2.61 -9.21
C ILE A 204 -8.02 2.67 -9.77
N LEU A 205 -7.87 3.44 -10.85
CA LEU A 205 -6.61 3.62 -11.58
C LEU A 205 -5.80 4.78 -11.00
N ARG A 206 -6.48 5.86 -10.61
CA ARG A 206 -5.85 7.10 -10.15
C ARG A 206 -6.71 7.78 -9.10
N VAL A 207 -6.04 8.34 -8.10
CA VAL A 207 -6.64 9.23 -7.10
C VAL A 207 -5.93 10.58 -7.23
N GLY A 208 -6.71 11.63 -7.51
CA GLY A 208 -6.21 12.98 -7.73
C GLY A 208 -6.70 13.98 -6.70
N ASP A 209 -6.08 15.16 -6.76
CA ASP A 209 -6.38 16.32 -5.92
C ASP A 209 -6.14 16.07 -4.42
N LEU A 210 -5.16 15.22 -4.10
CA LEU A 210 -4.77 14.98 -2.71
C LEU A 210 -3.90 16.13 -2.18
N SER A 211 -4.24 16.68 -1.03
CA SER A 211 -3.46 17.74 -0.40
C SER A 211 -2.65 17.24 0.80
N LEU A 212 -1.49 17.84 1.00
CA LEU A 212 -0.71 17.72 2.23
C LEU A 212 -0.65 19.11 2.88
N PRO A 213 -0.74 19.21 4.22
CA PRO A 213 -0.69 20.50 4.92
C PRO A 213 0.74 21.09 5.01
N PHE A 214 1.71 20.51 4.30
CA PHE A 214 3.10 20.93 4.27
C PHE A 214 3.63 20.95 2.84
N ASN A 215 4.66 21.76 2.62
CA ASN A 215 5.31 21.93 1.32
C ASN A 215 6.60 21.09 1.18
N LYS A 216 6.99 20.34 2.23
CA LYS A 216 8.24 19.56 2.22
C LYS A 216 8.11 18.17 2.85
N VAL A 217 8.57 17.16 2.11
CA VAL A 217 8.72 15.77 2.59
C VAL A 217 10.20 15.40 2.59
N ILE A 218 10.72 15.06 3.76
CA ILE A 218 12.06 14.52 3.93
C ILE A 218 11.93 13.03 4.24
N PHE A 219 12.66 12.17 3.54
CA PHE A 219 12.66 10.74 3.86
C PHE A 219 14.05 10.14 3.83
N ASN A 220 14.27 9.12 4.67
CA ASN A 220 15.50 8.35 4.76
C ASN A 220 15.17 6.85 4.78
N HIS A 221 16.15 6.05 4.40
CA HIS A 221 16.11 4.59 4.50
C HIS A 221 17.53 4.06 4.72
N SER A 222 17.69 3.03 5.55
CA SER A 222 19.00 2.48 5.93
C SER A 222 19.89 2.05 4.76
N SER A 223 19.30 1.75 3.61
CA SER A 223 20.03 1.36 2.39
C SER A 223 20.52 2.54 1.54
N PHE A 224 20.22 3.78 1.93
CA PHE A 224 20.77 4.99 1.32
C PHE A 224 22.18 5.22 1.86
N LYS A 225 23.18 4.93 1.03
CA LYS A 225 24.58 5.20 1.38
C LYS A 225 24.84 6.69 1.22
N ALA A 226 25.36 7.32 2.27
CA ALA A 226 25.94 8.66 2.15
C ALA A 226 27.08 8.61 1.13
N LYS A 227 27.02 9.47 0.10
CA LYS A 227 28.17 9.71 -0.77
C LYS A 227 29.19 10.48 0.07
N LYS A 228 30.20 9.77 0.57
CA LYS A 228 31.35 10.40 1.23
C LYS A 228 32.15 11.12 0.15
N ASN A 229 31.90 12.41 -0.04
CA ASN A 229 32.82 13.26 -0.79
C ASN A 229 34.07 13.42 0.07
N THR A 230 35.02 12.50 -0.07
CA THR A 230 36.38 12.74 0.43
C THR A 230 36.97 13.89 -0.37
N THR A 231 36.87 15.11 0.18
CA THR A 231 37.80 16.20 -0.11
C THR A 231 39.15 15.81 0.45
N GLY A 232 39.88 14.97 -0.30
CA GLY A 232 41.23 14.52 0.00
C GLY A 232 41.90 14.12 -1.30
N ASP A 233 42.93 14.87 -1.67
CA ASP A 233 43.78 14.76 -2.86
C ASP A 233 43.69 13.43 -3.63
N SER A 234 43.03 13.49 -4.79
CA SER A 234 43.12 12.45 -5.81
C SER A 234 44.49 12.52 -6.51
N LYS A 235 45.54 12.06 -5.82
CA LYS A 235 46.73 11.51 -6.48
C LYS A 235 46.44 10.05 -6.84
N ASN A 236 46.40 9.78 -8.15
CA ASN A 236 46.68 8.51 -8.79
C ASN A 236 46.09 7.23 -8.16
N GLN A 237 44.82 6.91 -8.46
CA GLN A 237 44.40 5.50 -8.49
C GLN A 237 44.40 4.98 -9.93
N ILE A 238 45.49 4.28 -10.22
CA ILE A 238 45.75 3.46 -11.39
C ILE A 238 44.55 2.55 -11.67
N LYS A 239 43.95 2.70 -12.85
CA LYS A 239 42.97 1.79 -13.44
C LYS A 239 43.60 0.40 -13.63
N ARG A 240 43.52 -0.48 -12.63
CA ARG A 240 43.76 -1.91 -12.84
C ARG A 240 42.52 -2.54 -13.48
N ASN A 241 42.50 -2.53 -14.81
CA ASN A 241 41.63 -3.37 -15.63
C ASN A 241 41.97 -4.85 -15.39
N VAL A 242 41.39 -5.47 -14.37
CA VAL A 242 41.40 -6.92 -14.23
C VAL A 242 40.32 -7.49 -15.16
N LYS A 243 40.73 -7.87 -16.37
CA LYS A 243 39.94 -8.72 -17.28
C LYS A 243 39.62 -10.04 -16.57
N ARG A 244 38.43 -10.13 -15.96
CA ARG A 244 37.89 -11.38 -15.42
C ARG A 244 37.49 -12.27 -16.61
N ARG A 245 38.39 -13.19 -16.99
CA ARG A 245 38.09 -14.28 -17.92
C ARG A 245 36.94 -15.11 -17.34
N LYS A 246 35.80 -15.17 -18.06
CA LYS A 246 34.75 -16.18 -17.85
C LYS A 246 35.39 -17.56 -18.05
N ARG A 247 35.59 -18.31 -16.98
CA ARG A 247 35.74 -19.78 -17.05
C ARG A 247 34.33 -20.36 -17.04
N ILE A 248 33.91 -20.85 -18.20
CA ILE A 248 32.82 -21.81 -18.31
C ILE A 248 33.31 -23.07 -17.57
N ARG A 249 32.62 -23.47 -16.51
CA ARG A 249 32.75 -24.80 -15.92
C ARG A 249 31.44 -25.52 -16.17
N ASP A 250 31.48 -26.44 -17.13
CA ASP A 250 30.54 -27.53 -17.25
C ASP A 250 30.79 -28.56 -16.13
N LYS A 251 29.69 -28.97 -15.49
CA LYS A 251 29.36 -30.27 -14.85
C LYS A 251 28.38 -29.99 -13.71
N LYS A 252 27.09 -30.26 -13.94
CA LYS A 252 26.38 -31.53 -13.66
C LYS A 252 26.36 -31.88 -12.17
N ASP A 253 25.11 -31.90 -11.69
CA ASP A 253 24.56 -32.61 -10.54
C ASP A 253 24.96 -32.12 -9.15
N LEU A 254 24.03 -31.40 -8.51
CA LEU A 254 23.33 -31.89 -7.32
C LEU A 254 22.05 -31.04 -7.14
N ILE A 255 20.93 -31.69 -7.44
CA ILE A 255 19.58 -31.20 -7.27
C ILE A 255 19.36 -31.01 -5.76
N ASN A 256 19.31 -29.76 -5.30
CA ASN A 256 18.79 -29.42 -3.98
C ASN A 256 17.36 -28.94 -4.20
N ILE A 257 16.39 -29.85 -4.04
CA ILE A 257 14.96 -29.53 -4.16
C ILE A 257 14.58 -28.69 -2.93
N SER A 258 14.75 -27.38 -3.03
CA SER A 258 14.00 -26.45 -2.20
C SER A 258 12.55 -26.45 -2.70
N PRO A 259 11.54 -26.63 -1.84
CA PRO A 259 10.13 -26.69 -2.23
C PRO A 259 9.55 -25.28 -2.48
N THR A 260 10.26 -24.44 -3.25
CA THR A 260 9.81 -23.07 -3.60
C THR A 260 9.38 -22.91 -5.05
N SER A 261 9.34 -23.98 -5.85
CA SER A 261 9.13 -23.90 -7.31
C SER A 261 7.81 -24.50 -7.82
N LEU A 262 6.71 -24.39 -7.08
CA LEU A 262 5.37 -24.71 -7.59
C LEU A 262 4.33 -23.64 -7.21
N SER A 263 4.60 -22.40 -7.60
CA SER A 263 3.52 -21.50 -7.98
C SER A 263 3.97 -20.69 -9.21
N LYS A 264 3.69 -21.22 -10.40
CA LYS A 264 3.66 -20.41 -11.62
C LYS A 264 2.40 -19.54 -11.56
N THR A 265 2.31 -18.64 -10.59
CA THR A 265 1.30 -17.59 -10.64
C THR A 265 1.72 -16.68 -11.79
N VAL A 266 0.91 -16.61 -12.85
CA VAL A 266 1.08 -15.61 -13.89
C VAL A 266 0.98 -14.24 -13.22
N ILE A 267 2.11 -13.59 -13.00
CA ILE A 267 2.17 -12.22 -12.51
C ILE A 267 1.92 -11.35 -13.74
N LEU A 268 0.67 -10.92 -13.94
CA LEU A 268 0.42 -9.78 -14.81
C LEU A 268 1.02 -8.54 -14.14
N ASP A 269 1.85 -7.80 -14.88
CA ASP A 269 2.35 -6.47 -14.51
C ASP A 269 1.15 -5.49 -14.51
N SER A 270 0.37 -5.50 -13.43
CA SER A 270 -0.68 -4.49 -13.23
C SER A 270 -0.06 -3.23 -12.65
N THR A 271 -0.34 -2.08 -13.25
CA THR A 271 0.10 -0.78 -12.76
C THR A 271 -0.55 -0.49 -11.40
N PRO A 272 0.21 -0.09 -10.37
CA PRO A 272 -0.36 0.33 -9.09
C PRO A 272 -1.26 1.57 -9.28
N THR A 273 -2.23 1.74 -8.37
CA THR A 273 -3.06 2.95 -8.34
C THR A 273 -2.15 4.17 -8.16
N VAL A 274 -2.34 5.19 -9.00
CA VAL A 274 -1.49 6.38 -9.01
C VAL A 274 -2.09 7.48 -8.13
N PHE A 275 -1.31 7.99 -7.18
CA PHE A 275 -1.70 9.09 -6.30
C PHE A 275 -1.14 10.41 -6.83
N VAL A 276 -2.01 11.40 -7.04
CA VAL A 276 -1.62 12.74 -7.49
C VAL A 276 -1.87 13.73 -6.39
N PHE A 277 -0.81 14.42 -6.00
CA PHE A 277 -0.84 15.44 -4.96
C PHE A 277 -0.92 16.82 -5.59
N SER A 278 -1.83 17.66 -5.07
CA SER A 278 -1.94 19.07 -5.41
C SER A 278 -0.89 19.91 -4.66
N GLY A 279 -0.44 21.00 -5.28
CA GLY A 279 0.48 21.96 -4.67
C GLY A 279 1.96 21.68 -4.95
N GLU A 280 2.79 22.67 -4.67
CA GLU A 280 4.25 22.56 -4.80
C GLU A 280 4.82 21.82 -3.58
N LEU A 281 5.22 20.57 -3.78
CA LEU A 281 5.85 19.75 -2.76
C LEU A 281 7.32 19.49 -3.09
N THR A 282 8.22 20.01 -2.25
CA THR A 282 9.64 19.69 -2.30
C THR A 282 9.89 18.35 -1.62
N ILE A 283 10.56 17.44 -2.31
CA ILE A 283 10.92 16.12 -1.77
C ILE A 283 12.44 16.03 -1.72
N SER A 284 12.97 15.67 -0.56
CA SER A 284 14.40 15.46 -0.38
C SER A 284 14.67 14.15 0.35
N THR A 285 15.72 13.45 -0.09
CA THR A 285 16.23 12.28 0.62
C THR A 285 17.37 12.72 1.52
N THR A 286 17.32 12.42 2.82
CA THR A 286 18.50 12.54 3.67
C THR A 286 19.21 11.20 3.72
N SER A 287 20.53 11.20 3.56
CA SER A 287 21.36 10.05 3.88
C SER A 287 21.99 10.31 5.25
N ASP A 288 21.16 10.40 6.28
CA ASP A 288 21.68 10.69 7.62
C ASP A 288 22.31 9.43 8.20
N TYR A 289 23.64 9.40 8.14
CA TYR A 289 24.42 8.74 9.18
C TYR A 289 24.19 9.57 10.44
N VAL A 290 23.22 9.18 11.27
CA VAL A 290 23.19 9.62 12.67
C VAL A 290 24.45 9.03 13.28
N PRO A 291 25.47 9.81 13.68
CA PRO A 291 26.54 9.28 14.49
C PRO A 291 25.85 8.76 15.74
N ARG A 292 25.89 7.45 15.99
CA ARG A 292 25.57 6.93 17.31
C ARG A 292 26.50 7.69 18.26
N TYR A 293 25.96 8.61 19.05
CA TYR A 293 26.67 9.12 20.20
C TYR A 293 26.97 7.89 21.05
N VAL A 294 28.23 7.47 21.02
CA VAL A 294 28.74 6.53 22.01
C VAL A 294 28.71 7.32 23.30
N GLU A 295 27.72 7.05 24.15
CA GLU A 295 27.75 7.47 25.55
C GLU A 295 29.01 6.85 26.16
N ASN A 296 30.08 7.65 26.20
CA ASN A 296 31.20 7.36 27.07
C ASN A 296 30.72 7.60 28.50
N CYS A 297 30.05 6.60 29.08
CA CYS A 297 29.97 6.43 30.52
C CYS A 297 31.40 6.20 31.03
N ARG A 298 32.14 7.29 31.26
CA ARG A 298 33.24 7.28 32.21
C ARG A 298 32.61 7.23 33.59
N MET A 299 32.56 6.02 34.15
CA MET A 299 32.46 5.83 35.59
C MET A 299 33.67 6.51 36.22
N ASN A 300 33.48 7.70 36.78
CA ASN A 300 34.41 8.24 37.77
C ASN A 300 34.14 7.48 39.08
N THR A 301 34.84 6.37 39.26
CA THR A 301 35.26 5.97 40.60
C THR A 301 36.55 6.71 40.87
N ASP A 302 36.52 7.66 41.81
CA ASP A 302 37.57 7.95 42.80
C ASP A 302 37.33 9.33 43.44
N GLN A 303 36.74 9.34 44.64
CA GLN A 303 37.27 9.92 45.88
C GLN A 303 36.23 9.85 47.00
#